data_AF-A0AAV6TLY0-F1
#
_entry.id   AF-A0AAV6TLY0-F1
#
_cell.length_a   1.000
_cell.length_b   1.000
_cell.length_c   1.000
_cell.angle_alpha   90.00
_cell.angle_beta   90.00
_cell.angle_gamma   90.00
#
_symmetry.space_group_name_H-M   'P 1'
#
loop_
_entity.id
_entity.type
_entity.pdbx_description
1 polymer ?
#
loop_
_entity_poly.entity_id
_entity_poly.type
_entity_poly.pdbx_seq_one_letter_code
_entity_poly.pdbx_strand_id
1 'polypeptide(L)'
;MSHWCYDLTLAAAHSFSFIAFGECIAVCSIRIRMSHTRKQVNCPIIGSPRELSSIVLPTREDILRHYNWIRLQKENAGQYKPKMCEIYEEIAAKVEQIWNKASVPVLHRVRIISLIKREHEKLLNLLKSYHGRKKNFNFQHKVQAFKKEAKALFDVAACKCNDFELCHCEKSRKVPIKEQPFITDQRSAREEFRAVCYKNYDKIRNA
;
A
#
# COMPACT_ATOMS: atom_id res chain seq x y z
N MET A 1 67.88 -23.65 15.73
CA MET A 1 67.08 -23.82 16.96
C MET A 1 65.65 -23.44 16.63
N SER A 2 64.76 -24.46 16.68
CA SER A 2 63.28 -24.44 16.78
C SER A 2 62.49 -23.56 15.80
N HIS A 3 61.92 -24.10 14.71
CA HIS A 3 60.61 -24.81 14.62
C HIS A 3 59.44 -23.90 15.09
N TRP A 4 58.43 -23.57 14.29
CA TRP A 4 57.52 -24.47 13.57
C TRP A 4 56.83 -23.83 12.34
N CYS A 5 56.79 -24.57 11.23
CA CYS A 5 55.72 -24.56 10.24
C CYS A 5 54.43 -25.11 10.85
N TYR A 6 53.27 -24.59 10.45
CA TYR A 6 52.11 -25.43 10.11
C TYR A 6 51.26 -24.77 9.02
N ASP A 7 51.09 -25.53 7.95
CA ASP A 7 50.22 -25.32 6.80
C ASP A 7 48.78 -25.78 7.08
N LEU A 8 47.87 -25.19 6.28
CA LEU A 8 46.57 -25.69 5.80
C LEU A 8 45.51 -26.19 6.81
N THR A 9 44.34 -25.52 6.79
CA THR A 9 43.10 -26.22 6.40
C THR A 9 42.10 -25.26 5.74
N LEU A 10 41.47 -25.83 4.73
CA LEU A 10 40.47 -25.35 3.79
C LEU A 10 39.12 -25.09 4.48
N ALA A 11 38.49 -23.93 4.25
CA ALA A 11 37.03 -23.81 4.33
C ALA A 11 36.55 -22.76 3.33
N ALA A 12 35.98 -23.27 2.25
CA ALA A 12 35.28 -22.52 1.24
C ALA A 12 33.94 -21.96 1.77
N ALA A 13 33.41 -21.01 0.99
CA ALA A 13 31.99 -20.86 0.70
C ALA A 13 31.12 -20.14 1.76
N HIS A 14 30.87 -18.85 1.56
CA HIS A 14 29.68 -18.39 0.84
C HIS A 14 29.59 -16.86 0.89
N SER A 15 29.77 -16.28 -0.30
CA SER A 15 29.09 -15.10 -0.80
C SER A 15 27.73 -14.84 -0.14
N PHE A 16 27.64 -13.77 0.64
CA PHE A 16 26.41 -12.99 0.74
C PHE A 16 26.76 -11.55 0.37
N SER A 17 26.40 -11.22 -0.87
CA SER A 17 26.45 -9.86 -1.38
C SER A 17 25.60 -8.97 -0.47
N PHE A 18 26.26 -8.09 0.26
CA PHE A 18 25.68 -6.85 0.74
C PHE A 18 25.25 -6.05 -0.50
N ILE A 19 24.03 -6.27 -0.99
CA ILE A 19 23.41 -5.31 -1.90
C ILE A 19 22.96 -4.15 -1.04
N ALA A 20 23.73 -3.08 -1.17
CA ALA A 20 23.54 -1.78 -0.59
C ALA A 20 22.07 -1.34 -0.61
N PHE A 21 21.60 -0.89 0.55
CA PHE A 21 20.45 0.01 0.68
C PHE A 21 20.81 1.35 0.02
N GLY A 22 20.71 1.37 -1.30
CA GLY A 22 20.95 2.53 -2.15
C GLY A 22 19.68 3.34 -2.35
N GLU A 23 19.76 4.60 -1.90
CA GLU A 23 19.02 5.76 -2.41
C GLU A 23 17.57 5.96 -1.93
N CYS A 24 17.47 6.51 -0.71
CA CYS A 24 16.46 7.52 -0.42
C CYS A 24 16.71 8.75 -1.31
N ILE A 25 16.23 8.70 -2.56
CA ILE A 25 16.19 9.88 -3.43
C ILE A 25 15.37 10.95 -2.72
N ALA A 26 16.02 12.08 -2.44
CA ALA A 26 15.45 13.28 -1.87
C ALA A 26 14.32 13.80 -2.78
N VAL A 27 13.08 13.41 -2.49
CA VAL A 27 11.93 14.09 -3.06
C VAL A 27 11.84 15.43 -2.35
N CYS A 28 12.25 16.48 -3.08
CA CYS A 28 12.10 17.88 -2.74
C CYS A 28 10.82 18.09 -1.93
N SER A 29 10.98 18.47 -0.65
CA SER A 29 9.86 18.65 0.29
C SER A 29 8.88 19.68 -0.27
N ILE A 30 7.78 19.20 -0.87
CA ILE A 30 6.73 20.06 -1.40
C ILE A 30 6.07 20.74 -0.20
N ARG A 31 6.25 22.06 -0.09
CA ARG A 31 5.51 22.90 0.84
C ARG A 31 4.08 23.04 0.32
N ILE A 32 3.25 22.02 0.54
CA ILE A 32 1.80 22.18 0.41
C ILE A 32 1.41 23.20 1.48
N ARG A 33 1.11 24.45 1.08
CA ARG A 33 0.42 25.41 1.97
C ARG A 33 -0.99 24.85 2.19
N MET A 34 -1.10 24.00 3.20
CA MET A 34 -2.38 23.63 3.78
C MET A 34 -2.74 24.79 4.73
N SER A 35 -3.87 25.45 4.48
CA SER A 35 -4.30 26.59 5.28
C SER A 35 -4.59 26.13 6.71
N HIS A 36 -3.76 26.56 7.66
CA HIS A 36 -3.97 26.32 9.09
C HIS A 36 -5.07 27.25 9.61
N THR A 37 -6.30 26.77 9.58
CA THR A 37 -7.32 27.13 10.59
C THR A 37 -7.81 25.81 11.18
N ARG A 38 -8.36 25.82 12.40
CA ARG A 38 -8.71 24.68 13.28
C ARG A 38 -9.65 23.60 12.68
N LYS A 39 -9.90 23.60 11.38
CA LYS A 39 -10.75 22.67 10.62
C LYS A 39 -9.87 21.63 9.93
N GLN A 40 -10.26 20.35 10.00
CA GLN A 40 -9.59 19.21 9.36
C GLN A 40 -8.93 19.57 8.01
N VAL A 41 -7.66 19.21 7.88
CA VAL A 41 -6.92 19.31 6.62
C VAL A 41 -7.57 18.35 5.61
N ASN A 42 -8.47 18.89 4.79
CA ASN A 42 -9.18 18.11 3.79
C ASN A 42 -8.43 18.18 2.45
N CYS A 43 -8.13 17.03 1.84
CA CYS A 43 -7.51 17.01 0.52
C CYS A 43 -8.58 17.30 -0.55
N PRO A 44 -8.38 18.28 -1.44
CA PRO A 44 -9.41 18.64 -2.42
C PRO A 44 -9.69 17.54 -3.47
N ILE A 45 -8.79 16.56 -3.61
CA ILE A 45 -8.92 15.46 -4.56
C ILE A 45 -9.53 14.23 -3.92
N ILE A 46 -8.95 13.73 -2.82
CA ILE A 46 -9.38 12.47 -2.20
C ILE A 46 -10.29 12.67 -0.99
N GLY A 47 -10.47 13.89 -0.49
CA GLY A 47 -11.30 14.16 0.68
C GLY A 47 -10.56 14.03 2.02
N SER A 48 -11.35 13.82 3.08
CA SER A 48 -10.87 13.93 4.46
C SER A 48 -9.97 12.77 4.88
N PRO A 49 -9.00 13.00 5.78
CA PRO A 49 -8.20 11.94 6.38
C PRO A 49 -9.08 10.90 7.07
N ARG A 50 -8.74 9.62 6.92
CA ARG A 50 -9.53 8.52 7.49
C ARG A 50 -8.63 7.33 7.83
N GLU A 51 -8.89 6.68 8.95
CA GLU A 51 -8.22 5.43 9.31
C GLU A 51 -8.65 4.26 8.39
N LEU A 52 -7.73 3.33 8.10
CA LEU A 52 -8.06 2.11 7.37
C LEU A 52 -9.00 1.22 8.19
N SER A 53 -10.04 0.71 7.54
CA SER A 53 -10.88 -0.34 8.11
C SER A 53 -10.10 -1.65 8.19
N SER A 54 -10.24 -2.38 9.30
CA SER A 54 -9.66 -3.71 9.45
C SER A 54 -10.52 -4.85 8.89
N ILE A 55 -11.71 -4.54 8.38
CA ILE A 55 -12.74 -5.53 7.99
C ILE A 55 -12.82 -5.67 6.47
N VAL A 56 -12.56 -4.59 5.72
CA VAL A 56 -12.67 -4.57 4.26
C VAL A 56 -11.30 -4.35 3.63
N LEU A 57 -11.05 -4.97 2.48
CA LEU A 57 -9.83 -4.71 1.73
C LEU A 57 -9.78 -3.24 1.27
N PRO A 58 -8.62 -2.57 1.40
CA PRO A 58 -8.51 -1.15 1.11
C PRO A 58 -8.55 -0.86 -0.39
N THR A 59 -9.20 0.24 -0.77
CA THR A 59 -9.01 0.86 -2.08
C THR A 59 -7.74 1.72 -2.10
N ARG A 60 -7.31 2.13 -3.29
CA ARG A 60 -6.18 3.08 -3.40
C ARG A 60 -6.51 4.42 -2.73
N GLU A 61 -7.77 4.86 -2.80
CA GLU A 61 -8.28 6.04 -2.09
C GLU A 61 -8.15 5.89 -0.57
N ASP A 62 -8.51 4.73 -0.01
CA ASP A 62 -8.40 4.45 1.43
C ASP A 62 -6.94 4.56 1.91
N ILE A 63 -5.99 4.03 1.12
CA ILE A 63 -4.55 4.13 1.41
C ILE A 63 -4.11 5.60 1.51
N LEU A 64 -4.53 6.44 0.56
CA LEU A 64 -4.14 7.85 0.52
C LEU A 64 -4.81 8.67 1.63
N ARG A 65 -6.05 8.36 1.99
CA ARG A 65 -6.73 8.98 3.13
C ARG A 65 -6.07 8.59 4.45
N HIS A 66 -5.61 7.34 4.57
CA HIS A 66 -4.91 6.87 5.74
C HIS A 66 -3.53 7.48 5.89
N TYR A 67 -2.82 7.69 4.79
CA TYR A 67 -1.58 8.47 4.80
C TYR A 67 -1.77 9.85 5.45
N ASN A 68 -2.81 10.58 5.03
CA ASN A 68 -3.10 11.88 5.63
C ASN A 68 -3.50 11.77 7.11
N TRP A 69 -4.17 10.68 7.49
CA TRP A 69 -4.56 10.43 8.88
C TRP A 69 -3.34 10.20 9.78
N ILE A 70 -2.43 9.30 9.39
CA ILE A 70 -1.19 9.03 10.14
C ILE A 70 -0.35 10.31 10.25
N ARG A 71 -0.19 11.03 9.13
CA ARG A 71 0.54 12.29 9.12
C ARG A 71 -0.04 13.29 10.12
N LEU A 72 -1.36 13.44 10.17
CA LEU A 72 -2.03 14.34 11.11
C LEU A 72 -1.84 13.87 12.57
N GLN A 73 -1.91 12.57 12.84
CA GLN A 73 -1.64 12.04 14.18
C GLN A 73 -0.22 12.35 14.64
N LYS A 74 0.78 12.15 13.78
CA LYS A 74 2.18 12.45 14.10
C LYS A 74 2.42 13.95 14.29
N GLU A 75 1.81 14.81 13.45
CA GLU A 75 1.86 16.27 13.62
C GLU A 75 1.21 16.71 14.96
N ASN A 76 0.07 16.12 15.33
CA ASN A 76 -0.61 16.38 16.61
C ASN A 76 0.18 15.87 17.82
N ALA A 77 0.97 14.81 17.66
CA ALA A 77 1.89 14.30 18.68
C ALA A 77 3.18 15.14 18.80
N GLY A 78 3.28 16.26 18.09
CA GLY A 78 4.43 17.17 18.14
C GLY A 78 5.57 16.83 17.17
N GLN A 79 5.43 15.77 16.35
CA GLN A 79 6.42 15.43 15.34
C GLN A 79 6.32 16.38 14.14
N TYR A 80 7.23 17.35 14.07
CA TYR A 80 7.30 18.28 12.94
C TYR A 80 7.76 17.55 11.67
N LYS A 81 6.94 17.62 10.61
CA LYS A 81 7.20 17.00 9.29
C LYS A 81 7.64 15.53 9.40
N PRO A 82 6.70 14.62 9.70
CA PRO A 82 7.01 13.20 9.77
C PRO A 82 7.65 12.68 8.49
N LYS A 83 8.61 11.76 8.60
CA LYS A 83 9.29 11.22 7.41
C LYS A 83 8.31 10.35 6.62
N MET A 84 8.29 10.52 5.31
CA MET A 84 7.36 9.78 4.44
C MET A 84 7.61 8.26 4.48
N CYS A 85 8.87 7.83 4.58
CA CYS A 85 9.23 6.42 4.69
C CYS A 85 8.59 5.75 5.91
N GLU A 86 8.67 6.39 7.08
CA GLU A 86 8.06 5.91 8.32
C GLU A 86 6.54 5.75 8.17
N ILE A 87 5.87 6.71 7.50
CA ILE A 87 4.43 6.60 7.22
C ILE A 87 4.15 5.44 6.26
N TYR A 88 4.92 5.26 5.19
CA TYR A 88 4.70 4.17 4.24
C TYR A 88 4.88 2.80 4.88
N GLU A 89 5.86 2.64 5.77
CA GLU A 89 6.08 1.41 6.52
C GLU A 89 4.89 1.09 7.44
N GLU A 90 4.38 2.09 8.15
CA GLU A 90 3.22 1.95 9.04
C GLU A 90 1.97 1.53 8.25
N ILE A 91 1.73 2.15 7.09
CA ILE A 91 0.62 1.77 6.20
C ILE A 91 0.83 0.35 5.66
N ALA A 92 2.04 0.00 5.20
CA ALA A 92 2.32 -1.31 4.64
C ALA A 92 2.07 -2.43 5.66
N ALA A 93 2.51 -2.24 6.91
CA ALA A 93 2.25 -3.17 7.99
C ALA A 93 0.75 -3.35 8.25
N LYS A 94 -0.03 -2.26 8.24
CA LYS A 94 -1.50 -2.33 8.39
C LYS A 94 -2.17 -3.04 7.22
N VAL A 95 -1.75 -2.77 6.00
CA VAL A 95 -2.27 -3.42 4.79
C VAL A 95 -1.99 -4.92 4.85
N GLU A 96 -0.76 -5.34 5.18
CA GLU A 96 -0.44 -6.76 5.35
C GLU A 96 -1.36 -7.44 6.38
N GLN A 97 -1.60 -6.81 7.53
CA GLN A 97 -2.52 -7.35 8.53
C GLN A 97 -3.94 -7.54 7.99
N ILE A 98 -4.46 -6.58 7.23
CA ILE A 98 -5.82 -6.66 6.64
C ILE A 98 -5.91 -7.84 5.66
N TRP A 99 -4.92 -7.99 4.79
CA TRP A 99 -4.90 -9.06 3.79
C TRP A 99 -4.62 -10.44 4.40
N ASN A 100 -3.78 -10.52 5.43
CA ASN A 100 -3.55 -11.74 6.18
C ASN A 100 -4.82 -12.21 6.91
N LYS A 101 -5.63 -11.28 7.45
CA LYS A 101 -6.95 -11.61 8.02
C LYS A 101 -7.91 -12.19 6.98
N ALA A 102 -7.79 -11.78 5.72
CA ALA A 102 -8.53 -12.36 4.61
C ALA A 102 -7.94 -13.69 4.11
N SER A 103 -6.89 -14.23 4.74
CA SER A 103 -6.23 -15.48 4.34
C SER A 103 -5.69 -15.49 2.90
N VAL A 104 -5.36 -14.31 2.34
CA VAL A 104 -4.85 -14.17 0.98
C VAL A 104 -3.36 -13.87 1.03
N PRO A 105 -2.49 -14.68 0.39
CA PRO A 105 -1.06 -14.42 0.34
C PRO A 105 -0.77 -13.05 -0.29
N VAL A 106 0.14 -12.29 0.33
CA VAL A 106 0.51 -10.92 -0.09
C VAL A 106 1.90 -10.85 -0.70
N LEU A 107 2.14 -9.79 -1.47
CA LEU A 107 3.47 -9.40 -1.92
C LEU A 107 4.38 -9.04 -0.73
N HIS A 108 5.69 -9.13 -0.91
CA HIS A 108 6.66 -8.67 0.09
C HIS A 108 6.48 -7.19 0.46
N ARG A 109 6.72 -6.85 1.73
CA ARG A 109 6.56 -5.50 2.29
C ARG A 109 7.19 -4.39 1.45
N VAL A 110 8.43 -4.60 1.00
CA VAL A 110 9.17 -3.63 0.16
C VAL A 110 8.41 -3.31 -1.12
N ARG A 111 7.74 -4.31 -1.71
CA ARG A 111 6.90 -4.10 -2.89
C ARG A 111 5.64 -3.31 -2.52
N ILE A 112 4.99 -3.62 -1.40
CA ILE A 112 3.81 -2.89 -0.92
C ILE A 112 4.15 -1.41 -0.69
N ILE A 113 5.27 -1.11 -0.02
CA ILE A 113 5.76 0.27 0.18
C ILE A 113 5.93 0.99 -1.17
N SER A 114 6.53 0.31 -2.16
CA SER A 114 6.71 0.88 -3.50
C SER A 114 5.38 1.20 -4.19
N LEU A 115 4.36 0.35 -4.00
CA LEU A 115 3.00 0.60 -4.52
C LEU A 115 2.36 1.82 -3.84
N ILE A 116 2.48 1.93 -2.51
CA ILE A 116 1.96 3.08 -1.73
C ILE A 116 2.62 4.37 -2.21
N LYS A 117 3.96 4.38 -2.31
CA LYS A 117 4.74 5.53 -2.79
C LYS A 117 4.25 5.99 -4.16
N ARG A 118 4.07 5.07 -5.10
CA ARG A 118 3.61 5.40 -6.46
C ARG A 118 2.22 6.03 -6.48
N GLU A 119 1.26 5.49 -5.71
CA GLU A 119 -0.09 6.08 -5.64
C GLU A 119 -0.05 7.47 -4.98
N HIS A 120 0.79 7.65 -3.95
CA HIS A 120 0.96 8.95 -3.31
C HIS A 120 1.62 9.98 -4.24
N GLU A 121 2.63 9.59 -5.03
CA GLU A 121 3.26 10.47 -6.03
C GLU A 121 2.28 10.93 -7.10
N LYS A 122 1.39 10.06 -7.59
CA LYS A 122 0.30 10.45 -8.50
C LYS A 122 -0.56 11.56 -7.90
N LEU A 123 -0.95 11.41 -6.63
CA LEU A 123 -1.73 12.42 -5.91
C LEU A 123 -0.95 13.74 -5.78
N LEU A 124 0.32 13.69 -5.36
CA LEU A 124 1.17 14.87 -5.21
C LEU A 124 1.32 15.63 -6.52
N ASN A 125 1.49 14.93 -7.63
CA ASN A 125 1.61 15.55 -8.96
C ASN A 125 0.34 16.29 -9.37
N LEU A 126 -0.85 15.76 -9.04
CA LEU A 126 -2.10 16.47 -9.26
C LEU A 126 -2.24 17.70 -8.35
N LEU A 127 -1.88 17.57 -7.08
CA LEU A 127 -1.96 18.65 -6.10
C LEU A 127 -1.06 19.84 -6.46
N LYS A 128 0.15 19.61 -7.00
CA LYS A 128 1.07 20.66 -7.47
C LYS A 128 0.39 21.65 -8.42
N SER A 129 -0.38 21.14 -9.37
CA SER A 129 -1.07 21.95 -10.39
C SER A 129 -2.50 22.35 -10.01
N TYR A 130 -3.03 21.84 -8.90
CA TYR A 130 -4.46 21.94 -8.58
C TYR A 130 -4.95 23.38 -8.50
N HIS A 131 -4.31 24.22 -7.70
CA HIS A 131 -4.80 25.59 -7.48
C HIS A 131 -4.78 26.45 -8.75
N GLY A 132 -3.75 26.30 -9.60
CA GLY A 132 -3.62 27.05 -10.84
C GLY A 132 -4.46 26.51 -12.00
N ARG A 133 -4.78 25.20 -12.02
CA ARG A 133 -5.45 24.55 -13.16
C ARG A 133 -6.82 23.99 -12.84
N LYS A 134 -7.38 24.18 -11.64
CA LYS A 134 -8.69 23.61 -11.23
C LYS A 134 -9.87 23.91 -12.17
N LYS A 135 -9.82 25.03 -12.91
CA LYS A 135 -10.86 25.42 -13.89
C LYS A 135 -10.62 24.87 -15.30
N ASN A 136 -9.42 24.33 -15.58
CA ASN A 136 -9.07 23.82 -16.89
C ASN A 136 -9.75 22.45 -17.12
N PHE A 137 -10.47 22.31 -18.23
CA PHE A 137 -11.22 21.11 -18.58
C PHE A 137 -10.35 19.84 -18.62
N ASN A 138 -9.19 19.90 -19.29
CA ASN A 138 -8.27 18.76 -19.39
C ASN A 138 -7.73 18.35 -18.01
N PHE A 139 -7.48 19.32 -17.13
CA PHE A 139 -7.05 19.03 -15.77
C PHE A 139 -8.17 18.39 -14.94
N GLN A 140 -9.42 18.88 -15.07
CA GLN A 140 -10.57 18.26 -14.41
C GLN A 140 -10.77 16.82 -14.86
N HIS A 141 -10.66 16.54 -16.16
CA HIS A 141 -10.73 15.17 -16.68
C HIS A 141 -9.63 14.28 -16.08
N LYS A 142 -8.40 14.78 -15.95
CA LYS A 142 -7.30 14.06 -15.27
C LYS A 142 -7.62 13.77 -13.80
N VAL A 143 -8.18 14.74 -13.07
CA VAL A 143 -8.59 14.55 -11.68
C VAL A 143 -9.71 13.52 -11.57
N GLN A 144 -10.70 13.53 -12.47
CA GLN A 144 -11.78 12.55 -12.48
C GLN A 144 -11.30 11.14 -12.84
N ALA A 145 -10.40 11.02 -13.82
CA ALA A 145 -9.75 9.75 -14.16
C ALA A 145 -8.99 9.18 -12.95
N PHE A 146 -8.22 10.01 -12.25
CA PHE A 146 -7.54 9.62 -11.02
C PHE A 146 -8.53 9.20 -9.93
N LYS A 147 -9.62 9.93 -9.71
CA LYS A 147 -10.66 9.55 -8.75
C LYS A 147 -11.29 8.20 -9.07
N LYS A 148 -11.57 7.94 -10.36
CA LYS A 148 -12.11 6.65 -10.81
C LYS A 148 -11.12 5.51 -10.56
N GLU A 149 -9.83 5.72 -10.89
CA GLU A 149 -8.77 4.75 -10.60
C GLU A 149 -8.57 4.53 -9.09
N ALA A 150 -8.69 5.58 -8.28
CA ALA A 150 -8.46 5.52 -6.84
C ALA A 150 -9.50 4.64 -6.12
N LYS A 151 -10.72 4.53 -6.67
CA LYS A 151 -11.78 3.65 -6.16
C LYS A 151 -11.47 2.16 -6.34
N ALA A 152 -10.52 1.79 -7.20
CA ALA A 152 -10.14 0.40 -7.41
C ALA A 152 -9.46 -0.19 -6.16
N LEU A 153 -9.49 -1.53 -6.07
CA LEU A 153 -8.80 -2.29 -5.04
C LEU A 153 -7.29 -1.94 -5.02
N PHE A 154 -6.74 -1.71 -3.83
CA PHE A 154 -5.29 -1.67 -3.65
C PHE A 154 -4.77 -3.10 -3.55
N ASP A 155 -4.70 -3.77 -4.71
CA ASP A 155 -4.45 -5.20 -4.79
C ASP A 155 -2.98 -5.54 -4.51
N VAL A 156 -2.72 -6.09 -3.32
CA VAL A 156 -1.39 -6.59 -2.91
C VAL A 156 -1.31 -8.10 -2.85
N ALA A 157 -2.30 -8.84 -3.38
CA ALA A 157 -2.22 -10.30 -3.46
C ALA A 157 -0.98 -10.74 -4.25
N ALA A 158 -0.34 -11.82 -3.80
CA ALA A 158 0.85 -12.38 -4.43
C ALA A 158 0.56 -13.03 -5.79
N CYS A 159 -0.63 -13.62 -5.93
CA CYS A 159 -1.16 -14.17 -7.17
C CYS A 159 -2.12 -13.17 -7.84
N LYS A 160 -1.90 -12.89 -9.13
CA LYS A 160 -2.70 -11.97 -9.96
C LYS A 160 -3.51 -12.68 -11.05
N CYS A 161 -3.60 -14.01 -11.00
CA CYS A 161 -4.36 -14.77 -11.97
C CYS A 161 -5.86 -14.43 -11.87
N ASN A 162 -6.51 -14.36 -13.02
CA ASN A 162 -7.97 -14.23 -13.11
C ASN A 162 -8.64 -15.61 -13.16
N ASP A 163 -8.00 -16.54 -13.86
CA ASP A 163 -8.37 -17.96 -13.90
C ASP A 163 -7.46 -18.74 -12.96
N PHE A 164 -8.04 -19.35 -11.93
CA PHE A 164 -7.32 -20.09 -10.91
C PHE A 164 -7.09 -21.56 -11.28
N GLU A 165 -7.84 -22.10 -12.23
CA GLU A 165 -7.66 -23.45 -12.77
C GLU A 165 -6.37 -23.48 -13.61
N LEU A 166 -6.15 -22.44 -14.42
CA LEU A 166 -4.93 -22.25 -15.22
C LEU A 166 -3.79 -21.55 -14.46
N CYS A 167 -3.93 -21.35 -13.15
CA CYS A 167 -2.93 -20.64 -12.34
C CYS A 167 -1.75 -21.55 -11.98
N HIS A 168 -0.57 -21.18 -12.50
CA HIS A 168 0.72 -21.85 -12.26
C HIS A 168 1.58 -21.15 -11.19
N CYS A 169 1.00 -20.29 -10.35
CA CYS A 169 1.75 -19.66 -9.26
C CYS A 169 2.23 -20.72 -8.25
N GLU A 170 3.37 -20.46 -7.62
CA GLU A 170 3.86 -21.24 -6.47
C GLU A 170 2.76 -21.40 -5.41
N LYS A 171 2.72 -22.56 -4.77
CA LYS A 171 1.68 -22.92 -3.79
C LYS A 171 1.57 -21.92 -2.63
N SER A 172 2.69 -21.36 -2.18
CA SER A 172 2.76 -20.34 -1.12
C SER A 172 2.16 -18.99 -1.53
N ARG A 173 2.09 -18.70 -2.84
CA ARG A 173 1.62 -17.43 -3.40
C ARG A 173 0.22 -17.53 -4.00
N LYS A 174 -0.27 -18.74 -4.25
CA LYS A 174 -1.58 -19.00 -4.84
C LYS A 174 -2.70 -18.67 -3.85
N VAL A 175 -3.77 -18.06 -4.33
CA VAL A 175 -4.95 -17.78 -3.51
C VAL A 175 -5.62 -19.12 -3.13
N PRO A 176 -5.88 -19.38 -1.84
CA PRO A 176 -6.59 -20.58 -1.41
C PRO A 176 -7.95 -20.71 -2.08
N ILE A 177 -8.37 -21.92 -2.45
CA ILE A 177 -9.62 -22.18 -3.19
C ILE A 177 -10.83 -21.51 -2.52
N LYS A 178 -10.90 -21.54 -1.18
CA LYS A 178 -11.97 -20.92 -0.39
C LYS A 178 -12.08 -19.40 -0.59
N GLU A 179 -10.96 -18.73 -0.83
CA GLU A 179 -10.86 -17.27 -0.96
C GLU A 179 -10.87 -16.78 -2.43
N GLN A 180 -10.84 -17.69 -3.40
CA GLN A 180 -10.86 -17.34 -4.83
C GLN A 180 -12.13 -16.58 -5.23
N PRO A 181 -13.36 -17.02 -4.85
CA PRO A 181 -14.57 -16.26 -5.18
C PRO A 181 -14.55 -14.86 -4.58
N PHE A 182 -14.06 -14.74 -3.35
CA PHE A 182 -13.93 -13.46 -2.66
C PHE A 182 -12.97 -12.51 -3.38
N ILE A 183 -11.77 -12.97 -3.75
CA ILE A 183 -10.80 -12.12 -4.45
C ILE A 183 -11.27 -11.77 -5.87
N THR A 184 -11.93 -12.69 -6.58
CA THR A 184 -12.53 -12.39 -7.87
C THR A 184 -13.56 -11.28 -7.75
N ASP A 185 -14.50 -11.39 -6.80
CA ASP A 185 -15.51 -10.36 -6.51
C ASP A 185 -14.87 -9.00 -6.21
N GLN A 186 -13.82 -8.96 -5.38
CA GLN A 186 -13.15 -7.70 -5.06
C GLN A 186 -12.36 -7.08 -6.23
N ARG A 187 -12.02 -7.87 -7.25
CA ARG A 187 -11.25 -7.44 -8.44
C ARG A 187 -12.12 -7.05 -9.62
N SER A 188 -13.16 -7.83 -9.93
CA SER A 188 -14.24 -7.36 -10.79
C SER A 188 -14.77 -6.08 -10.16
N ALA A 189 -14.96 -5.02 -10.95
CA ALA A 189 -15.30 -3.69 -10.44
C ALA A 189 -16.20 -3.82 -9.21
N ARG A 190 -15.81 -3.20 -8.08
CA ARG A 190 -16.66 -3.05 -6.89
C ARG A 190 -17.90 -2.28 -7.32
N GLU A 191 -18.80 -2.95 -8.03
CA GLU A 191 -20.16 -2.54 -8.29
C GLU A 191 -20.73 -2.23 -6.90
N GLU A 192 -21.45 -1.13 -6.79
CA GLU A 192 -21.81 -0.47 -5.54
C GLU A 192 -22.78 -1.29 -4.66
N PHE A 193 -22.50 -2.55 -4.36
CA PHE A 193 -23.13 -3.30 -3.29
C PHE A 193 -22.32 -3.13 -2.00
N ARG A 194 -22.46 -1.96 -1.39
CA ARG A 194 -22.40 -1.89 0.08
C ARG A 194 -23.49 -2.85 0.60
N ALA A 195 -23.07 -3.85 1.36
CA ALA A 195 -23.90 -4.83 2.06
C ALA A 195 -24.35 -6.06 1.25
N VAL A 196 -23.42 -6.96 0.92
CA VAL A 196 -23.75 -8.39 0.84
C VAL A 196 -22.71 -9.18 1.63
N CYS A 197 -23.16 -9.64 2.80
CA CYS A 197 -22.81 -10.91 3.44
C CYS A 197 -21.33 -11.22 3.79
N TYR A 198 -20.89 -10.77 4.97
CA TYR A 198 -19.92 -11.53 5.78
C TYR A 198 -20.55 -12.30 6.95
N LYS A 199 -21.86 -12.20 7.14
CA LYS A 199 -22.53 -12.93 8.24
C LYS A 199 -22.73 -14.43 7.97
N ASN A 200 -22.48 -14.92 6.75
CA ASN A 200 -22.56 -16.35 6.42
C ASN A 200 -21.21 -17.08 6.44
N TYR A 201 -20.08 -16.37 6.40
CA TYR A 201 -18.77 -17.03 6.38
C TYR A 201 -18.37 -17.58 7.75
N ASP A 202 -18.83 -16.98 8.86
CA ASP A 202 -18.61 -17.49 10.22
C ASP A 202 -19.53 -18.67 10.59
N LYS A 203 -20.66 -18.85 9.90
CA LYS A 203 -21.55 -20.00 10.11
C LYS A 203 -21.00 -21.30 9.51
N ILE A 204 -20.16 -21.22 8.48
CA ILE A 204 -19.57 -22.40 7.81
C ILE A 204 -18.27 -22.84 8.50
N ARG A 205 -17.64 -21.97 9.31
CA ARG A 205 -16.39 -22.30 10.03
C ARG A 205 -16.61 -23.11 11.32
N ASN A 206 -17.83 -23.09 11.87
CA ASN A 206 -18.19 -23.74 13.14
C ASN A 206 -19.22 -24.88 12.96
N ALA A 207 -19.35 -25.42 11.76
CA ALA A 207 -20.13 -26.61 11.44
C ALA A 207 -19.20 -27.66 10.81
#